data_AF-A0A497FPP2-F1
#
_entry.id   AF-A0A497FPP2-F1
#
_cell.length_a   1.000
_cell.length_b   1.000
_cell.length_c   1.000
_cell.angle_alpha   90.00
_cell.angle_beta   90.00
_cell.angle_gamma   90.00
#
_symmetry.space_group_name_H-M   'P 1'
#
loop_
_entity.id
_entity.type
_entity.pdbx_description
1 polymer ?
#
loop_
_entity_poly.entity_id
_entity_poly.type
_entity_poly.pdbx_seq_one_letter_code
_entity_poly.pdbx_strand_id
1 'polypeptide(L)'
;MENKIKTSIMIDRELWKEFKSKVGSEKGLRGLSRAVEEAIEDEISDILVIRALGKLLKHVREIPLVISPVRPKVVTDAGKTIKEMRGSRF
;
A
#
# COMPACT_ATOMS: atom_id res chain seq x y z
N MET A 1 16.42 13.35 -12.97
CA MET A 1 15.48 13.68 -14.07
C MET A 1 15.36 12.56 -15.08
N GLU A 2 16.34 11.65 -15.18
CA GLU A 2 16.44 10.58 -16.19
C GLU A 2 15.20 9.66 -16.30
N ASN A 3 14.42 9.49 -15.22
CA ASN A 3 13.21 8.66 -15.20
C ASN A 3 11.89 9.44 -14.98
N LYS A 4 11.85 10.77 -15.19
CA LYS A 4 10.62 11.56 -15.06
C LYS A 4 10.14 12.08 -16.40
N ILE A 5 8.83 11.96 -16.65
CA ILE A 5 8.17 12.49 -17.86
C ILE A 5 7.49 13.80 -17.50
N LYS A 6 7.74 14.85 -18.29
CA LYS A 6 7.00 16.11 -18.16
C LYS A 6 5.63 15.96 -18.84
N THR A 7 4.58 16.09 -18.06
CA THR A 7 3.20 15.91 -18.53
C THR A 7 2.41 17.20 -18.28
N SER A 8 1.63 17.63 -19.27
CA SER A 8 0.67 18.72 -19.12
C SER A 8 -0.73 18.12 -19.03
N ILE A 9 -1.47 18.45 -17.98
CA ILE A 9 -2.81 17.94 -17.70
C ILE A 9 -3.73 19.15 -17.54
N MET A 10 -4.89 19.15 -18.22
CA MET A 10 -5.92 20.15 -17.97
C MET A 10 -6.69 19.76 -16.70
N ILE A 11 -6.75 20.70 -15.75
CA ILE A 11 -7.41 20.50 -14.46
C ILE A 11 -8.37 21.67 -14.26
N ASP A 12 -9.51 21.41 -13.63
CA ASP A 12 -10.42 22.46 -13.20
C ASP A 12 -9.68 23.55 -12.39
N ARG A 13 -10.06 24.81 -12.63
CA ARG A 13 -9.34 25.97 -12.08
C ARG A 13 -9.48 26.06 -10.57
N GLU A 14 -10.67 25.80 -10.05
CA GLU A 14 -10.96 25.90 -8.61
C GLU A 14 -10.31 24.75 -7.87
N LEU A 15 -10.45 23.53 -8.41
CA LEU A 15 -9.79 22.33 -7.88
C LEU A 15 -8.27 22.51 -7.78
N TRP A 16 -7.64 23.04 -8.84
CA TRP A 16 -6.20 23.29 -8.84
C TRP A 16 -5.78 24.36 -7.83
N LYS A 17 -6.63 25.37 -7.60
CA LYS A 17 -6.38 26.43 -6.62
C LYS A 17 -6.42 25.87 -5.19
N GLU A 18 -7.44 25.08 -4.87
CA GLU A 18 -7.57 24.42 -3.56
C GLU A 18 -6.44 23.44 -3.31
N PHE A 19 -6.11 22.61 -4.31
CA PHE A 19 -5.00 21.66 -4.22
C PHE A 19 -3.67 22.37 -3.93
N LYS A 20 -3.35 23.44 -4.67
CA LYS A 20 -2.16 24.26 -4.41
C LYS A 20 -2.17 24.90 -3.03
N SER A 21 -3.32 25.36 -2.55
CA SER A 21 -3.44 25.95 -1.21
C SER A 21 -3.09 24.91 -0.15
N LYS A 22 -3.70 23.72 -0.22
CA LYS A 22 -3.48 22.62 0.72
C LYS A 22 -2.04 22.11 0.71
N VAL A 23 -1.51 21.80 -0.48
CA VAL A 23 -0.13 21.30 -0.62
C VAL A 23 0.90 22.37 -0.29
N GLY A 24 0.63 23.63 -0.68
CA GLY A 24 1.50 24.77 -0.42
C GLY A 24 1.65 25.09 1.06
N SER A 25 0.59 24.93 1.86
CA SER A 25 0.64 25.12 3.32
C SER A 25 1.38 23.99 4.05
N GLU A 26 1.28 22.76 3.58
CA GLU A 26 1.84 21.58 4.28
C GLU A 26 3.27 21.24 3.86
N LYS A 27 3.61 21.34 2.57
CA LYS A 27 4.86 20.83 1.99
C LYS A 27 5.69 21.89 1.24
N GLY A 28 5.18 23.12 1.12
CA GLY A 28 5.78 24.21 0.35
C GLY A 28 5.70 24.03 -1.18
N LEU A 29 5.87 25.13 -1.94
CA LEU A 29 5.67 25.16 -3.41
C LEU A 29 6.56 24.18 -4.20
N ARG A 30 7.71 23.76 -3.65
CA ARG A 30 8.60 22.77 -4.28
C ARG A 30 8.04 21.34 -4.27
N GLY A 31 6.99 21.08 -3.49
CA GLY A 31 6.36 19.76 -3.35
C GLY A 31 5.24 19.48 -4.36
N LEU A 32 4.84 20.43 -5.20
CA LEU A 32 3.61 20.31 -5.98
C LEU A 32 3.62 19.12 -6.97
N SER A 33 4.71 18.96 -7.73
CA SER A 33 4.85 17.84 -8.65
C SER A 33 4.89 16.49 -7.92
N ARG A 34 5.48 16.46 -6.73
CA ARG A 34 5.51 15.26 -5.88
C ARG A 34 4.13 14.94 -5.33
N ALA A 35 3.36 15.94 -4.92
CA ALA A 35 1.99 15.73 -4.45
C ALA A 35 1.06 15.22 -5.56
N VAL A 36 1.25 15.68 -6.80
CA VAL A 36 0.53 15.13 -7.96
C VAL A 36 0.96 13.68 -8.22
N GLU A 37 2.25 13.37 -8.12
CA GLU A 37 2.78 12.01 -8.25
C GLU A 37 2.22 11.07 -7.17
N GLU A 38 2.23 11.49 -5.90
CA GLU A 38 1.64 10.76 -4.77
C GLU A 38 0.14 10.50 -5.00
N ALA A 39 -0.63 11.50 -5.44
CA ALA A 39 -2.05 11.33 -5.73
C ALA A 39 -2.32 10.34 -6.87
N ILE A 40 -1.46 10.31 -7.90
CA ILE A 40 -1.54 9.34 -8.98
C ILE A 40 -1.17 7.95 -8.49
N GLU A 41 -0.11 7.82 -7.68
CA GLU A 41 0.33 6.54 -7.10
C GLU A 41 -0.75 5.92 -6.23
N ASP A 42 -1.42 6.71 -5.38
CA ASP A 42 -2.51 6.27 -4.53
C ASP A 42 -3.68 5.70 -5.36
N GLU A 43 -4.10 6.40 -6.41
CA GLU A 43 -5.21 5.97 -7.28
C GLU A 43 -4.91 4.67 -8.04
N ILE A 44 -3.65 4.43 -8.41
CA ILE A 44 -3.25 3.22 -9.15
C ILE A 44 -2.68 2.12 -8.25
N SER A 45 -2.57 2.35 -6.95
CA SER A 45 -1.89 1.47 -5.99
C SER A 45 -2.46 0.06 -6.00
N ASP A 46 -3.79 -0.09 -6.01
CA ASP A 46 -4.48 -1.38 -6.09
C ASP A 46 -4.07 -2.17 -7.33
N ILE A 47 -4.02 -1.51 -8.49
CA ILE A 47 -3.63 -2.13 -9.76
C ILE A 47 -2.16 -2.58 -9.69
N LEU A 48 -1.29 -1.77 -9.09
CA LEU A 48 0.12 -2.10 -8.91
C LEU A 48 0.30 -3.32 -7.99
N VAL A 49 -0.45 -3.36 -6.87
CA VAL A 49 -0.45 -4.48 -5.92
C VAL A 49 -0.96 -5.75 -6.58
N ILE A 50 -2.10 -5.69 -7.28
CA ILE A 50 -2.66 -6.84 -8.00
C ILE A 50 -1.66 -7.37 -9.04
N ARG A 51 -1.03 -6.49 -9.82
CA ARG A 51 -0.02 -6.89 -10.81
C ARG A 51 1.22 -7.52 -10.15
N ALA A 52 1.69 -6.95 -9.04
CA ALA A 52 2.84 -7.46 -8.31
C ALA A 52 2.54 -8.86 -7.73
N LEU A 53 1.38 -9.02 -7.10
CA LEU A 53 0.90 -10.31 -6.60
C LEU A 53 0.75 -11.34 -7.73
N GLY A 54 0.19 -10.94 -8.88
CA GLY A 54 0.08 -11.82 -10.05
C GLY A 54 1.44 -12.33 -10.56
N LYS A 55 2.47 -11.48 -10.55
CA LYS A 55 3.85 -11.88 -10.91
C LYS A 55 4.45 -12.84 -9.87
N LEU A 56 4.28 -12.57 -8.59
CA LEU A 56 4.77 -13.42 -7.50
C LEU A 56 4.11 -14.80 -7.52
N LEU A 57 2.80 -14.82 -7.78
CA LEU A 57 2.01 -16.04 -7.89
C LEU A 57 2.23 -16.78 -9.21
N LYS A 58 3.17 -16.37 -10.08
CA LYS A 58 3.57 -17.05 -11.34
C LYS A 58 2.39 -17.61 -12.15
N HIS A 59 1.31 -16.84 -12.28
CA HIS A 59 0.09 -17.31 -12.96
C HIS A 59 -0.45 -18.65 -12.42
N VAL A 60 -0.42 -18.87 -11.10
CA VAL A 60 -1.23 -19.92 -10.46
C VAL A 60 -2.68 -19.65 -10.90
N ARG A 61 -3.20 -20.54 -11.74
CA ARG A 61 -4.48 -20.38 -12.45
C ARG A 61 -5.67 -20.17 -11.52
N GLU A 62 -5.56 -20.61 -10.27
CA GLU A 62 -6.62 -20.50 -9.27
C GLU A 62 -6.00 -20.13 -7.93
N ILE A 63 -6.28 -18.91 -7.47
CA ILE A 63 -6.03 -18.53 -6.08
C ILE A 63 -7.04 -19.34 -5.25
N PRO A 64 -6.61 -20.20 -4.33
CA PRO A 64 -7.54 -20.98 -3.52
C PRO A 64 -8.39 -20.02 -2.67
N LEU A 65 -9.67 -19.91 -3.01
CA LEU A 65 -10.66 -19.12 -2.27
C LEU A 65 -11.07 -19.79 -0.94
N VAL A 66 -10.68 -21.05 -0.76
CA VAL A 66 -11.02 -21.86 0.41
C VAL A 66 -9.85 -21.86 1.38
N ILE A 67 -10.00 -21.16 2.49
CA ILE A 67 -9.07 -21.22 3.61
C ILE A 67 -9.36 -22.52 4.37
N SER A 68 -8.43 -23.46 4.35
CA SER A 68 -8.51 -24.69 5.13
C SER A 68 -7.57 -24.64 6.34
N PRO A 69 -7.98 -25.13 7.52
CA PRO A 69 -7.09 -25.23 8.67
C PRO A 69 -5.94 -26.18 8.34
N VAL A 70 -4.70 -25.67 8.35
CA VAL A 70 -3.51 -26.50 8.20
C VAL A 70 -3.01 -26.86 9.60
N ARG A 71 -2.90 -28.16 9.89
CA ARG A 71 -2.23 -28.61 11.12
C ARG A 71 -0.76 -28.19 11.07
N PRO A 72 -0.24 -27.53 12.12
CA PRO A 72 1.18 -27.20 12.21
C PRO A 72 2.03 -28.47 12.04
N LYS A 73 3.13 -28.36 11.27
CA LYS A 73 4.05 -29.49 11.05
C LYS A 73 4.79 -29.92 12.32
N VAL A 74 4.86 -29.02 13.29
CA VAL A 74 5.51 -29.24 14.58
C VAL A 74 4.42 -29.15 15.64
N VAL A 75 4.52 -29.97 16.69
CA VAL A 75 3.62 -29.87 17.84
C VAL A 75 3.75 -28.48 18.44
N THR A 76 2.73 -27.65 18.25
CA THR A 76 2.65 -26.33 18.84
C THR A 76 1.52 -26.30 19.86
N ASP A 77 1.79 -25.72 21.03
CA ASP A 77 0.80 -25.47 22.06
C ASP A 77 0.80 -23.96 22.38
N ALA A 78 -0.06 -23.24 21.66
CA ALA A 78 -0.24 -21.81 21.89
C ALA A 78 -0.76 -21.51 23.31
N GLY A 79 -1.51 -22.44 23.93
CA GLY A 79 -2.02 -22.30 25.29
C GLY A 79 -0.89 -22.28 26.31
N LYS A 80 0.07 -23.20 26.19
CA LYS A 80 1.28 -23.23 27.02
C LYS A 80 2.08 -21.93 26.89
N THR A 81 2.37 -21.49 25.66
CA THR A 81 3.14 -20.26 25.43
C THR A 81 2.44 -19.02 25.97
N ILE A 82 1.13 -18.88 25.76
CA ILE A 82 0.36 -17.74 26.29
C ILE A 82 0.32 -17.77 27.81
N LYS A 83 0.26 -18.96 28.44
CA LYS A 83 0.28 -19.11 29.89
C LYS A 83 1.64 -18.69 30.48
N GLU A 84 2.74 -19.08 29.85
CA GLU A 84 4.10 -18.64 30.21
C GLU A 84 4.25 -17.12 30.09
N MET A 85 3.75 -16.52 28.99
CA MET A 85 3.78 -15.07 28.79
C MET A 85 2.89 -14.27 29.76
N ARG A 86 1.82 -14.88 30.28
CA ARG A 86 0.99 -14.27 31.33
C ARG A 86 1.61 -14.43 32.70
N GLY A 87 2.22 -15.59 32.98
CA GLY A 87 2.89 -15.90 34.23
C GLY A 87 4.16 -15.07 34.45
N SER A 88 4.84 -14.65 33.38
CA SER A 88 6.02 -13.76 33.44
C SER A 88 5.69 -12.29 33.74
N ARG A 89 4.43 -11.95 34.01
CA ARG A 89 4.01 -10.60 34.45
C ARG A 89 4.03 -10.42 35.98
N PHE A 90 4.54 -11.40 36.74
CA PHE A 90 4.76 -11.31 38.19
C PHE A 90 6.11 -11.93 38.57
#